data_AF-A0A961P8K4-F1
#
_entry.id   AF-A0A961P8K4-F1
#
_cell.length_a   1.000
_cell.length_b   1.000
_cell.length_c   1.000
_cell.angle_alpha   90.00
_cell.angle_beta   90.00
_cell.angle_gamma   90.00
#
_symmetry.space_group_name_H-M   'P 1'
#
loop_
_entity.id
_entity.type
_entity.pdbx_description
1 polymer ?
#
loop_
_entity_poly.entity_id
_entity_poly.type
_entity_poly.pdbx_seq_one_letter_code
_entity_poly.pdbx_strand_id
1 'polypeptide(L)'
;MTSETEFLHVVTADDISARRIAFGRAIMWGSAAVFALTVLAQVLQQNGLAQFGFQTWRPTLYAYLLWASCLCWAQVLLHGERGKRVLFVLPAVLFVVSMVVFPLIFALGIAFSSWNLSSPDGRQFNGLDNLRQMWADPFYWNALRNMVWYTLAIAVEYAIAFGLALLLNAQIYARKFFRVAFLMPLMLSPVAVSWMIGKSMMEIRFGPIARLARELGWSSPSFFGSPEIARATIMIMDAWTFIPFMMIMILAGLQAIPRELHEAAEVDGGSAWRRFWEITFPLMLPVSI
;
A
#
# COMPACT_ATOMS: atom_id res chain seq x y z
N MET A 1 -52.20 -5.65 16.71
CA MET A 1 -51.85 -5.80 15.29
C MET A 1 -51.85 -4.42 14.65
N THR A 2 -50.74 -3.70 14.78
CA THR A 2 -50.51 -2.42 14.08
C THR A 2 -49.47 -2.72 13.02
N SER A 3 -49.90 -2.78 11.75
CA SER A 3 -49.02 -2.99 10.62
C SER A 3 -48.12 -1.76 10.47
N GLU A 4 -46.86 -1.89 10.87
CA GLU A 4 -45.80 -1.00 10.39
C GLU A 4 -45.69 -1.22 8.88
N THR A 5 -46.28 -0.31 8.13
CA THR A 5 -46.14 -0.23 6.68
C THR A 5 -44.66 -0.01 6.38
N GLU A 6 -44.00 -1.08 5.95
CA GLU A 6 -42.66 -1.06 5.40
C GLU A 6 -42.67 -0.15 4.17
N PHE A 7 -42.29 1.12 4.36
CA PHE A 7 -42.11 2.05 3.24
C PHE A 7 -40.89 1.57 2.46
N LEU A 8 -41.13 0.70 1.48
CA LEU A 8 -40.24 0.58 0.32
C LEU A 8 -40.11 1.99 -0.26
N HIS A 9 -39.01 2.67 0.06
CA HIS A 9 -38.61 3.90 -0.62
C HIS A 9 -38.38 3.53 -2.09
N VAL A 10 -39.44 3.59 -2.89
CA VAL A 10 -39.33 3.54 -4.34
C VAL A 10 -38.48 4.75 -4.71
N VAL A 11 -37.25 4.49 -5.16
CA VAL A 11 -36.34 5.53 -5.66
C VAL A 11 -36.98 6.08 -6.93
N THR A 12 -37.90 7.04 -6.78
CA THR A 12 -38.45 7.81 -7.88
C THR A 12 -37.30 8.57 -8.54
N ALA A 13 -37.31 8.67 -9.87
CA ALA A 13 -36.36 9.53 -10.57
C ALA A 13 -36.55 10.96 -10.06
N ASP A 14 -35.47 11.59 -9.59
CA ASP A 14 -35.51 12.98 -9.15
C ASP A 14 -36.04 13.87 -10.29
N ASP A 15 -36.97 14.77 -9.98
CA ASP A 15 -37.38 15.83 -10.91
C ASP A 15 -36.32 16.95 -10.90
N ILE A 16 -35.39 16.88 -11.85
CA ILE A 16 -34.27 17.81 -11.96
C ILE A 16 -34.64 18.91 -12.93
N SER A 17 -34.80 20.14 -12.43
CA SER A 17 -35.14 21.29 -13.27
C SER A 17 -34.09 21.57 -14.37
N ALA A 18 -34.56 22.00 -15.54
CA ALA A 18 -33.69 22.33 -16.68
C ALA A 18 -32.62 23.38 -16.33
N ARG A 19 -32.95 24.33 -15.45
CA ARG A 19 -32.01 25.36 -14.96
C ARG A 19 -30.87 24.74 -14.15
N ARG A 20 -31.15 23.75 -13.31
CA ARG A 20 -30.15 23.03 -12.51
C ARG A 20 -29.21 22.23 -13.41
N ILE A 21 -29.75 21.58 -14.45
CA ILE A 21 -28.95 20.84 -15.44
C ILE A 21 -28.04 21.81 -16.21
N ALA A 22 -28.59 22.93 -16.70
CA ALA A 22 -27.82 23.94 -17.43
C ALA A 22 -26.66 24.49 -16.58
N PHE A 23 -26.92 24.79 -15.30
CA PHE A 23 -25.90 25.25 -14.37
C PHE A 23 -24.81 24.20 -14.10
N GLY A 24 -25.20 22.94 -13.87
CA GLY A 24 -24.25 21.84 -13.67
C GLY A 24 -23.33 21.63 -14.89
N ARG A 25 -23.89 21.70 -16.11
CA ARG A 25 -23.09 21.63 -17.35
C ARG A 25 -22.16 22.84 -17.48
N ALA A 26 -22.64 24.04 -17.18
CA ALA A 26 -21.83 25.26 -17.28
C ALA A 26 -20.62 25.22 -16.33
N ILE A 27 -20.81 24.78 -15.08
CA ILE A 27 -19.70 24.62 -14.13
C ILE A 27 -18.70 23.55 -14.58
N MET A 28 -19.20 22.38 -15.00
CA MET A 28 -18.35 21.28 -15.44
C MET A 28 -17.47 21.67 -16.63
N TRP A 29 -18.08 22.20 -17.70
CA TRP A 29 -17.35 22.57 -18.91
C TRP A 29 -16.52 23.84 -18.73
N GLY A 30 -17.00 24.83 -17.97
CA GLY A 30 -16.26 26.05 -17.68
C GLY A 30 -14.98 25.76 -16.89
N SER A 31 -15.08 24.98 -15.82
CA SER A 31 -13.90 24.55 -15.05
C SER A 31 -12.95 23.66 -15.85
N ALA A 32 -13.47 22.76 -16.70
CA ALA A 32 -12.65 21.93 -17.59
C ALA A 32 -11.88 22.78 -18.60
N ALA A 33 -12.52 23.81 -19.16
CA ALA A 33 -11.88 24.75 -20.07
C ALA A 33 -10.75 25.53 -19.38
N VAL A 34 -10.99 26.03 -18.15
CA VAL A 34 -9.95 26.71 -17.36
C VAL A 34 -8.76 25.78 -17.10
N PHE A 35 -9.01 24.53 -16.72
CA PHE A 35 -7.96 23.54 -16.52
C PHE A 35 -7.18 23.27 -17.82
N ALA A 36 -7.86 22.99 -18.92
CA ALA A 36 -7.22 22.72 -20.21
C ALA A 36 -6.38 23.91 -20.70
N LEU A 37 -6.89 25.14 -20.58
CA LEU A 37 -6.18 26.36 -20.96
C LEU A 37 -4.94 26.58 -20.09
N THR A 38 -5.02 26.30 -18.79
CA THR A 38 -3.88 26.43 -17.86
C THR A 38 -2.78 25.43 -18.20
N VAL A 39 -3.15 24.17 -18.46
CA VAL A 39 -2.21 23.12 -18.91
C VAL A 39 -1.57 23.52 -20.24
N LEU A 40 -2.37 23.96 -21.22
CA LEU A 40 -1.86 24.37 -22.52
C LEU A 40 -0.87 25.53 -22.39
N ALA A 41 -1.22 26.56 -21.62
CA ALA A 41 -0.34 27.71 -21.39
C ALA A 41 0.98 27.28 -20.73
N GLN A 42 0.93 26.36 -19.77
CA GLN A 42 2.13 25.85 -19.11
C GLN A 42 2.99 24.99 -20.05
N VAL A 43 2.38 24.16 -20.89
CA VAL A 43 3.10 23.35 -21.90
C VAL A 43 3.76 24.27 -22.94
N LEU A 44 3.05 25.28 -23.44
CA LEU A 44 3.62 26.25 -24.37
C LEU A 44 4.82 26.99 -23.76
N GLN A 45 4.74 27.35 -22.48
CA GLN A 45 5.85 27.97 -21.77
C GLN A 45 7.05 27.02 -21.57
N GLN A 46 6.80 25.75 -21.22
CA GLN A 46 7.87 24.75 -21.07
C GLN A 46 8.61 24.46 -22.39
N ASN A 47 7.92 24.58 -23.53
CA ASN A 47 8.51 24.42 -24.85
C ASN A 47 9.08 25.73 -25.43
N GLY A 48 9.08 26.83 -24.67
CA GLY A 48 9.62 28.12 -25.10
C GLY A 48 8.80 28.85 -26.17
N LEU A 49 7.54 28.43 -26.43
CA LEU A 49 6.69 28.99 -27.48
C LEU A 49 5.97 30.28 -27.06
N ALA A 50 5.74 30.47 -25.76
CA ALA A 50 5.09 31.67 -25.21
C ALA A 50 5.51 31.89 -23.75
N GLN A 51 5.45 33.13 -23.26
CA GLN A 51 5.78 33.46 -21.86
C GLN A 51 4.55 33.97 -21.12
N PHE A 52 4.05 33.17 -20.17
CA PHE A 52 2.88 33.50 -19.36
C PHE A 52 3.24 33.85 -17.91
N GLY A 53 4.53 33.89 -17.57
CA GLY A 53 5.02 34.26 -16.24
C GLY A 53 4.86 33.19 -15.16
N PHE A 54 4.53 31.94 -15.54
CA PHE A 54 4.40 30.86 -14.56
C PHE A 54 5.77 30.43 -14.04
N GLN A 55 6.03 30.62 -12.75
CA GLN A 55 7.30 30.23 -12.12
C GLN A 55 7.33 28.74 -11.72
N THR A 56 6.16 28.15 -11.48
CA THR A 56 6.03 26.77 -10.98
C THR A 56 4.81 26.09 -11.59
N TRP A 57 4.66 24.79 -11.34
CA TRP A 57 3.51 23.98 -11.77
C TRP A 57 2.23 24.19 -10.96
N ARG A 58 2.28 24.99 -9.89
CA ARG A 58 1.15 25.23 -8.97
C ARG A 58 -0.13 25.73 -9.66
N PRO A 59 -0.10 26.60 -10.69
CA PRO A 59 -1.32 27.03 -11.37
C PRO A 59 -2.13 25.85 -11.95
N THR A 60 -1.45 24.88 -12.58
CA THR A 60 -2.09 23.67 -13.09
C THR A 60 -2.70 22.82 -11.98
N LEU A 61 -2.04 22.73 -10.82
CA LEU A 61 -2.60 22.06 -9.64
C LEU A 61 -3.90 22.73 -9.16
N TYR A 62 -3.90 24.06 -9.03
CA TYR A 62 -5.09 24.78 -8.57
C TYR A 62 -6.25 24.65 -9.57
N ALA A 63 -5.96 24.72 -10.86
CA ALA A 63 -6.97 24.51 -11.90
C ALA A 63 -7.52 23.07 -11.90
N TYR A 64 -6.66 22.08 -11.65
CA TYR A 64 -7.09 20.68 -11.46
C TYR A 64 -8.01 20.52 -10.24
N LEU A 65 -7.64 21.08 -9.08
CA LEU A 65 -8.45 21.00 -7.86
C LEU A 65 -9.80 21.68 -8.02
N LEU A 66 -9.84 22.82 -8.70
CA LEU A 66 -11.08 23.51 -9.05
C LEU A 66 -11.95 22.63 -9.94
N TRP A 67 -11.40 22.11 -11.05
CA TRP A 67 -12.12 21.23 -11.96
C TRP A 67 -12.63 19.96 -11.28
N ALA A 68 -11.81 19.29 -10.48
CA ALA A 68 -12.18 18.09 -9.72
C ALA A 68 -13.37 18.37 -8.78
N SER A 69 -13.33 19.49 -8.06
CA SER A 69 -14.41 19.91 -7.16
C SER A 69 -15.68 20.24 -7.93
N CYS A 70 -15.56 20.98 -9.04
CA CYS A 70 -16.65 21.32 -9.92
C CYS A 70 -17.28 20.09 -10.59
N LEU A 71 -16.48 19.11 -10.98
CA LEU A 71 -16.94 17.84 -11.54
C LEU A 71 -17.77 17.05 -10.52
N CYS A 72 -17.27 16.92 -9.29
CA CYS A 72 -17.97 16.29 -8.17
C CYS A 72 -19.33 16.96 -7.90
N TRP A 73 -19.36 18.28 -7.84
CA TRP A 73 -20.61 19.03 -7.64
C TRP A 73 -21.56 18.89 -8.84
N ALA A 74 -21.03 18.98 -10.05
CA ALA A 74 -21.83 18.85 -11.27
C ALA A 74 -22.50 17.48 -11.37
N GLN A 75 -21.87 16.38 -10.92
CA GLN A 75 -22.52 15.06 -10.88
C GLN A 75 -23.80 15.07 -10.05
N VAL A 76 -23.79 15.70 -8.88
CA VAL A 76 -24.98 15.84 -8.03
C VAL A 76 -26.02 16.76 -8.68
N LEU A 77 -25.59 17.83 -9.34
CA LEU A 77 -26.52 18.75 -10.01
C LEU A 77 -27.23 18.10 -11.20
N LEU A 78 -26.52 17.26 -11.96
CA LEU A 78 -27.01 16.64 -13.19
C LEU A 78 -27.82 15.37 -12.96
N HIS A 79 -27.46 14.57 -11.94
CA HIS A 79 -27.99 13.21 -11.77
C HIS A 79 -28.68 12.97 -10.42
N GLY A 80 -28.83 14.00 -9.58
CA GLY A 80 -29.57 13.91 -8.32
C GLY A 80 -29.01 12.81 -7.40
N GLU A 81 -29.87 11.91 -6.93
CA GLU A 81 -29.52 10.73 -6.11
C GLU A 81 -28.42 9.85 -6.72
N ARG A 82 -28.46 9.60 -8.04
CA ARG A 82 -27.39 8.85 -8.73
C ARG A 82 -26.07 9.60 -8.66
N GLY A 83 -26.13 10.93 -8.80
CA GLY A 83 -24.97 11.81 -8.67
C GLY A 83 -24.37 11.80 -7.26
N LYS A 84 -25.21 11.70 -6.22
CA LYS A 84 -24.74 11.53 -4.82
C LYS A 84 -23.98 10.21 -4.65
N ARG A 85 -24.48 9.11 -5.22
CA ARG A 85 -23.76 7.81 -5.20
C ARG A 85 -22.40 7.91 -5.88
N VAL A 86 -22.32 8.60 -7.02
CA VAL A 86 -21.04 8.86 -7.72
C VAL A 86 -20.11 9.71 -6.86
N LEU A 87 -20.62 10.71 -6.14
CA LEU A 87 -19.83 11.58 -5.27
C LEU A 87 -19.12 10.82 -4.14
N PHE A 88 -19.64 9.68 -3.68
CA PHE A 88 -18.94 8.86 -2.68
C PHE A 88 -17.63 8.24 -3.19
N VAL A 89 -17.54 7.97 -4.49
CA VAL A 89 -16.40 7.26 -5.10
C VAL A 89 -15.51 8.19 -5.91
N LEU A 90 -16.10 9.19 -6.58
CA LEU A 90 -15.43 10.05 -7.54
C LEU A 90 -14.22 10.84 -6.98
N PRO A 91 -14.27 11.45 -5.77
CA PRO A 91 -13.10 12.11 -5.19
C PRO A 91 -11.92 11.15 -4.98
N ALA A 92 -12.19 9.92 -4.52
CA ALA A 92 -11.15 8.91 -4.34
C ALA A 92 -10.55 8.49 -5.69
N VAL A 93 -11.36 8.31 -6.72
CA VAL A 93 -10.89 8.01 -8.08
C VAL A 93 -10.02 9.13 -8.62
N LEU A 94 -10.44 10.39 -8.49
CA LEU A 94 -9.66 11.55 -8.94
C LEU A 94 -8.32 11.63 -8.20
N PHE A 95 -8.32 11.37 -6.89
CA PHE A 95 -7.10 11.32 -6.11
C PHE A 95 -6.13 10.23 -6.60
N VAL A 96 -6.63 9.00 -6.81
CA VAL A 96 -5.85 7.88 -7.35
C VAL A 96 -5.29 8.20 -8.73
N VAL A 97 -6.10 8.79 -9.62
CA VAL A 97 -5.65 9.19 -10.95
C VAL A 97 -4.50 10.20 -10.84
N SER A 98 -4.61 11.20 -9.96
CA SER A 98 -3.57 12.24 -9.81
C SER A 98 -2.31 11.78 -9.09
N MET A 99 -2.43 10.93 -8.07
CA MET A 99 -1.32 10.59 -7.17
C MET A 99 -0.67 9.25 -7.53
N VAL A 100 -1.35 8.38 -8.28
CA VAL A 100 -0.85 7.06 -8.64
C VAL A 100 -0.70 6.94 -10.15
N VAL A 101 -1.79 7.14 -10.90
CA VAL A 101 -1.78 6.89 -12.35
C VAL A 101 -0.91 7.91 -13.09
N PHE A 102 -1.01 9.18 -12.75
CA PHE A 102 -0.21 10.23 -13.38
C PHE A 102 1.31 10.05 -13.17
N PRO A 103 1.83 9.86 -11.93
CA PRO A 103 3.26 9.60 -11.72
C PRO A 103 3.73 8.31 -12.39
N LEU A 104 2.89 7.28 -12.47
CA LEU A 104 3.21 6.04 -13.18
C LEU A 104 3.42 6.30 -14.68
N ILE A 105 2.48 6.98 -15.34
CA ILE A 105 2.61 7.33 -16.77
C ILE A 105 3.84 8.21 -16.99
N PHE A 106 4.09 9.17 -16.10
CA PHE A 106 5.27 10.02 -16.18
C PHE A 106 6.57 9.21 -16.03
N ALA A 107 6.64 8.30 -15.06
CA ALA A 107 7.78 7.41 -14.85
C ALA A 107 8.02 6.48 -16.04
N LEU A 108 6.96 5.96 -16.66
CA LEU A 108 7.07 5.21 -17.92
C LEU A 108 7.66 6.06 -19.03
N GLY A 109 7.24 7.32 -19.17
CA GLY A 109 7.84 8.25 -20.13
C GLY A 109 9.33 8.49 -19.89
N ILE A 110 9.75 8.59 -18.61
CA ILE A 110 11.16 8.67 -18.23
C ILE A 110 11.90 7.38 -18.56
N ALA A 111 11.28 6.22 -18.37
CA ALA A 111 11.91 4.92 -18.63
C ALA A 111 12.36 4.77 -20.10
N PHE A 112 11.72 5.46 -21.04
CA PHE A 112 12.11 5.51 -22.46
C PHE A 112 12.90 6.77 -22.85
N SER A 113 13.38 7.52 -21.86
CA SER A 113 14.15 8.75 -22.06
C SER A 113 15.50 8.70 -21.32
N SER A 114 16.55 9.19 -21.96
CA SER A 114 17.78 9.60 -21.28
C SER A 114 17.49 10.93 -20.58
N TRP A 115 17.46 10.90 -19.24
CA TRP A 115 17.27 12.11 -18.45
C TRP A 115 18.25 12.19 -17.29
N ASN A 116 19.24 13.06 -17.43
CA ASN A 116 20.14 13.42 -16.36
C ASN A 116 19.82 14.87 -15.95
N LEU A 117 19.39 15.06 -14.69
CA LEU A 117 19.05 16.39 -14.16
C LEU A 117 20.26 17.35 -14.12
N SER A 118 21.48 16.82 -14.17
CA SER A 118 22.72 17.61 -14.22
C SER A 118 23.22 17.88 -15.64
N SER A 119 22.61 17.27 -16.67
CA SER A 119 23.00 17.49 -18.07
C SER A 119 22.33 18.75 -18.63
N PRO A 120 23.06 19.62 -19.35
CA PRO A 120 22.48 20.77 -20.03
C PRO A 120 21.58 20.38 -21.21
N ASP A 121 21.74 19.17 -21.76
CA ASP A 121 21.03 18.71 -22.95
C ASP A 121 19.57 18.28 -22.69
N GLY A 122 19.13 18.37 -21.43
CA GLY A 122 17.77 18.08 -21.03
C GLY A 122 17.38 16.60 -21.15
N ARG A 123 16.08 16.34 -21.29
CA ARG A 123 15.53 14.99 -21.47
C ARG A 123 15.47 14.64 -22.95
N GLN A 124 16.09 13.53 -23.33
CA GLN A 124 16.10 13.03 -24.71
C GLN A 124 15.44 11.66 -24.79
N PHE A 125 14.62 11.41 -25.81
CA PHE A 125 14.02 10.09 -26.02
C PHE A 125 15.07 9.11 -26.56
N ASN A 126 15.32 8.00 -25.86
CA ASN A 126 16.28 6.97 -26.24
C ASN A 126 15.62 5.59 -26.44
N GLY A 127 14.29 5.53 -26.51
CA GLY A 127 13.55 4.29 -26.76
C GLY A 127 13.83 3.25 -25.67
N LEU A 128 14.29 2.06 -26.05
CA LEU A 128 14.47 0.92 -25.13
C LEU A 128 15.88 0.82 -24.53
N ASP A 129 16.75 1.80 -24.73
CA ASP A 129 18.15 1.70 -24.34
C ASP A 129 18.36 1.57 -22.83
N ASN A 130 17.56 2.27 -22.03
CA ASN A 130 17.58 2.13 -20.57
C ASN A 130 17.25 0.69 -20.13
N LEU A 131 16.28 0.04 -20.80
CA LEU A 131 15.91 -1.35 -20.50
C LEU A 131 16.99 -2.33 -20.93
N ARG A 132 17.61 -2.12 -22.09
CA ARG A 132 18.75 -2.94 -22.56
C ARG A 132 19.93 -2.82 -21.61
N GLN A 133 20.24 -1.60 -21.17
CA GLN A 133 21.31 -1.34 -20.21
C GLN A 133 21.03 -2.02 -18.86
N MET A 134 19.81 -1.86 -18.32
CA MET A 134 19.38 -2.52 -17.09
C MET A 134 19.47 -4.05 -17.20
N TRP A 135 19.03 -4.62 -18.32
CA TRP A 135 19.06 -6.07 -18.54
C TRP A 135 20.48 -6.62 -18.65
N ALA A 136 21.43 -5.83 -19.18
CA ALA A 136 22.85 -6.19 -19.24
C ALA A 136 23.61 -5.90 -17.93
N ASP A 137 22.99 -5.22 -16.95
CA ASP A 137 23.64 -4.78 -15.72
C ASP A 137 23.72 -5.93 -14.68
N PRO A 138 24.92 -6.37 -14.28
CA PRO A 138 25.07 -7.37 -13.22
C PRO A 138 24.47 -6.93 -11.87
N PHE A 139 24.43 -5.64 -11.56
CA PHE A 139 23.86 -5.13 -10.32
C PHE A 139 22.34 -5.31 -10.28
N TYR A 140 21.66 -5.15 -11.42
CA TYR A 140 20.22 -5.42 -11.54
C TYR A 140 19.90 -6.88 -11.21
N TRP A 141 20.63 -7.83 -11.80
CA TRP A 141 20.43 -9.25 -11.54
C TRP A 141 20.78 -9.65 -10.10
N ASN A 142 21.80 -9.03 -9.52
CA ASN A 142 22.12 -9.22 -8.10
C ASN A 142 20.99 -8.71 -7.19
N ALA A 143 20.42 -7.54 -7.47
CA ALA A 143 19.28 -7.01 -6.74
C ALA A 143 18.04 -7.92 -6.88
N LEU A 144 17.75 -8.40 -8.09
CA LEU A 144 16.64 -9.32 -8.33
C LEU A 144 16.81 -10.64 -7.58
N ARG A 145 18.04 -11.18 -7.54
CA ARG A 145 18.35 -12.37 -6.73
C ARG A 145 18.08 -12.12 -5.24
N ASN A 146 18.44 -10.96 -4.72
CA ASN A 146 18.14 -10.59 -3.33
C ASN A 146 16.64 -10.52 -3.07
N MET A 147 15.84 -9.99 -4.02
CA MET A 147 14.38 -9.98 -3.92
C MET A 147 13.77 -11.38 -3.89
N VAL A 148 14.33 -12.34 -4.63
CA VAL A 148 13.89 -13.74 -4.54
C VAL A 148 14.11 -14.29 -3.13
N TRP A 149 15.30 -14.09 -2.56
CA TRP A 149 15.56 -14.51 -1.16
C TRP A 149 14.63 -13.83 -0.16
N TYR A 150 14.35 -12.55 -0.36
CA TYR A 150 13.43 -11.79 0.47
C TYR A 150 12.01 -12.36 0.41
N THR A 151 11.53 -12.64 -0.80
CA THR A 151 10.19 -13.24 -1.02
C THR A 151 10.08 -14.62 -0.37
N LEU A 152 11.15 -15.43 -0.41
CA LEU A 152 11.18 -16.72 0.27
C LEU A 152 11.18 -16.57 1.80
N ALA A 153 11.84 -15.54 2.34
CA ALA A 153 11.83 -15.27 3.77
C ALA A 153 10.42 -14.91 4.30
N ILE A 154 9.61 -14.21 3.49
CA ILE A 154 8.20 -13.90 3.83
C ILE A 154 7.39 -15.17 4.10
N ALA A 155 7.66 -16.29 3.43
CA ALA A 155 6.97 -17.55 3.71
C ALA A 155 7.26 -18.06 5.14
N VAL A 156 8.47 -17.83 5.64
CA VAL A 156 8.85 -18.16 7.03
C VAL A 156 8.18 -17.20 8.00
N GLU A 157 8.13 -15.91 7.68
CA GLU A 157 7.40 -14.91 8.47
C GLU A 157 5.92 -15.25 8.60
N TYR A 158 5.30 -15.62 7.48
CA TYR A 158 3.94 -16.09 7.43
C TYR A 158 3.71 -17.29 8.36
N ALA A 159 4.57 -18.31 8.30
CA ALA A 159 4.45 -19.49 9.16
C ALA A 159 4.55 -19.13 10.66
N ILE A 160 5.48 -18.24 11.01
CA ILE A 160 5.63 -17.76 12.39
C ILE A 160 4.40 -16.94 12.81
N ALA A 161 3.96 -16.00 11.97
CA ALA A 161 2.80 -15.15 12.23
C ALA A 161 1.52 -15.98 12.40
N PHE A 162 1.32 -17.00 11.56
CA PHE A 162 0.19 -17.91 11.66
C PHE A 162 0.24 -18.70 12.97
N GLY A 163 1.41 -19.24 13.33
CA GLY A 163 1.61 -19.94 14.61
C GLY A 163 1.31 -19.06 15.83
N LEU A 164 1.83 -17.83 15.83
CA LEU A 164 1.55 -16.85 16.89
C LEU A 164 0.07 -16.46 16.93
N ALA A 165 -0.57 -16.30 15.77
CA ALA A 165 -2.00 -16.01 15.68
C ALA A 165 -2.84 -17.15 16.24
N LEU A 166 -2.51 -18.42 15.95
CA LEU A 166 -3.17 -19.59 16.55
C LEU A 166 -3.04 -19.60 18.08
N LEU A 167 -1.84 -19.33 18.60
CA LEU A 167 -1.59 -19.24 20.05
C LEU A 167 -2.42 -18.12 20.70
N LEU A 168 -2.49 -16.95 20.07
CA LEU A 168 -3.32 -15.84 20.55
C LEU A 168 -4.82 -16.08 20.37
N ASN A 169 -5.22 -16.92 19.41
CA ASN A 169 -6.59 -17.33 19.20
C ASN A 169 -7.04 -18.41 20.21
N ALA A 170 -6.11 -19.17 20.78
CA ALA A 170 -6.35 -20.05 21.91
C ALA A 170 -6.55 -19.27 23.21
N GLN A 171 -7.37 -19.79 24.13
CA GLN A 171 -7.69 -19.16 25.42
C GLN A 171 -6.49 -19.24 26.39
N ILE A 172 -5.45 -18.45 26.12
CA ILE A 172 -4.22 -18.41 26.92
C ILE A 172 -4.33 -17.42 28.09
N TYR A 173 -3.63 -17.72 29.19
CA TYR A 173 -3.46 -16.79 30.30
C TYR A 173 -2.68 -15.55 29.83
N ALA A 174 -3.09 -14.36 30.29
CA ALA A 174 -2.49 -13.07 29.91
C ALA A 174 -2.51 -12.73 28.40
N ARG A 175 -3.51 -13.23 27.63
CA ARG A 175 -3.69 -12.95 26.19
C ARG A 175 -3.49 -11.48 25.80
N LYS A 176 -4.01 -10.52 26.59
CA LYS A 176 -3.87 -9.08 26.32
C LYS A 176 -2.42 -8.61 26.37
N PHE A 177 -1.64 -9.11 27.33
CA PHE A 177 -0.23 -8.77 27.46
C PHE A 177 0.57 -9.27 26.25
N PHE A 178 0.43 -10.56 25.89
CA PHE A 178 1.13 -11.13 24.73
C PHE A 178 0.75 -10.43 23.42
N ARG A 179 -0.53 -10.10 23.24
CA ARG A 179 -0.99 -9.33 22.08
C ARG A 179 -0.28 -7.99 21.98
N VAL A 180 -0.20 -7.22 23.07
CA VAL A 180 0.49 -5.92 23.07
C VAL A 180 1.99 -6.10 22.86
N ALA A 181 2.62 -7.03 23.57
CA ALA A 181 4.06 -7.28 23.48
C ALA A 181 4.49 -7.65 22.05
N PHE A 182 3.73 -8.53 21.39
CA PHE A 182 4.02 -8.92 20.01
C PHE A 182 3.71 -7.81 19.00
N LEU A 183 2.80 -6.88 19.30
CA LEU A 183 2.48 -5.75 18.40
C LEU A 183 3.44 -4.56 18.53
N MET A 184 4.23 -4.47 19.62
CA MET A 184 5.15 -3.34 19.83
C MET A 184 6.13 -3.09 18.67
N PRO A 185 6.75 -4.11 18.03
CA PRO A 185 7.70 -3.87 16.95
C PRO A 185 7.11 -3.09 15.78
N LEU A 186 5.85 -3.37 15.42
CA LEU A 186 5.14 -2.70 14.32
C LEU A 186 4.96 -1.19 14.55
N MET A 187 5.04 -0.74 15.81
CA MET A 187 4.92 0.68 16.16
C MET A 187 6.23 1.45 15.92
N LEU A 188 7.35 0.76 15.69
CA LEU A 188 8.64 1.37 15.44
C LEU A 188 8.80 1.69 13.95
N SER A 189 9.37 2.87 13.64
CA SER A 189 9.68 3.19 12.24
C SER A 189 10.82 2.31 11.72
N PRO A 190 10.82 1.89 10.44
CA PRO A 190 11.91 1.09 9.89
C PRO A 190 13.29 1.75 10.04
N VAL A 191 13.35 3.09 9.98
CA VAL A 191 14.58 3.86 10.20
C VAL A 191 15.06 3.73 11.65
N ALA A 192 14.16 3.80 12.63
CA ALA A 192 14.50 3.62 14.04
C ALA A 192 14.99 2.20 14.30
N VAL A 193 14.33 1.18 13.73
CA VAL A 193 14.75 -0.24 13.82
C VAL A 193 16.16 -0.42 13.23
N SER A 194 16.40 0.12 12.04
CA SER A 194 17.71 0.07 11.38
C SER A 194 18.82 0.67 12.25
N TRP A 195 18.56 1.84 12.86
CA TRP A 195 19.56 2.52 13.68
C TRP A 195 19.74 1.86 15.06
N MET A 196 18.65 1.62 15.79
CA MET A 196 18.71 1.08 17.15
C MET A 196 19.18 -0.37 17.14
N ILE A 197 18.57 -1.24 16.33
CA ILE A 197 18.90 -2.66 16.33
C ILE A 197 20.13 -2.92 15.47
N GLY A 198 20.09 -2.49 14.21
CA GLY A 198 21.16 -2.76 13.25
C GLY A 198 22.45 -2.02 13.58
N LYS A 199 22.41 -0.69 13.69
CA LYS A 199 23.63 0.10 13.90
C LYS A 199 24.14 0.09 15.34
N SER A 200 23.25 0.15 16.33
CA SER A 200 23.64 0.28 17.74
C SER A 200 23.73 -1.08 18.46
N MET A 201 22.67 -1.90 18.44
CA MET A 201 22.66 -3.15 19.21
C MET A 201 23.55 -4.25 18.59
N MET A 202 23.65 -4.30 17.27
CA MET A 202 24.48 -5.24 16.52
C MET A 202 25.89 -4.69 16.22
N GLU A 203 26.28 -3.55 16.80
CA GLU A 203 27.63 -3.01 16.64
C GLU A 203 28.67 -4.00 17.22
N ILE A 204 29.71 -4.28 16.44
CA ILE A 204 30.65 -5.39 16.70
C ILE A 204 31.38 -5.22 18.04
N ARG A 205 31.83 -4.01 18.38
CA ARG A 205 32.71 -3.75 19.52
C ARG A 205 31.95 -3.74 20.86
N PHE A 206 30.84 -3.01 20.94
CA PHE A 206 30.12 -2.74 22.20
C PHE A 206 28.63 -3.04 22.16
N GLY A 207 28.07 -3.41 21.00
CA GLY A 207 26.65 -3.71 20.87
C GLY A 207 26.22 -4.87 21.78
N PRO A 208 25.08 -4.76 22.51
CA PRO A 208 24.57 -5.83 23.36
C PRO A 208 24.28 -7.14 22.61
N ILE A 209 23.75 -7.09 21.37
CA ILE A 209 23.49 -8.30 20.58
C ILE A 209 24.82 -8.94 20.15
N ALA A 210 25.81 -8.13 19.74
CA ALA A 210 27.15 -8.60 19.43
C ALA A 210 27.85 -9.22 20.65
N ARG A 211 27.65 -8.65 21.85
CA ARG A 211 28.17 -9.23 23.10
C ARG A 211 27.56 -10.60 23.38
N LEU A 212 26.23 -10.71 23.30
CA LEU A 212 25.53 -11.99 23.48
C LEU A 212 26.01 -13.03 22.46
N ALA A 213 26.19 -12.65 21.20
CA ALA A 213 26.71 -13.55 20.17
C ALA A 213 28.11 -14.08 20.50
N ARG A 214 29.00 -13.24 21.07
CA ARG A 214 30.31 -13.68 21.56
C ARG A 214 30.22 -14.68 22.69
N GLU A 215 29.33 -14.44 23.65
CA GLU A 215 29.09 -15.36 24.77
C GLU A 215 28.53 -16.71 24.31
N LEU A 216 27.74 -16.71 23.23
CA LEU A 216 27.23 -17.92 22.57
C LEU A 216 28.26 -18.61 21.64
N GLY A 217 29.50 -18.11 21.59
CA GLY A 217 30.62 -18.73 20.87
C GLY A 217 31.01 -18.09 19.53
N TRP A 218 30.33 -17.03 19.09
CA TRP A 218 30.73 -16.30 17.88
C TRP A 218 31.75 -15.21 18.21
N SER A 219 33.04 -15.55 18.17
CA SER A 219 34.16 -14.71 18.65
C SER A 219 34.22 -13.28 18.07
N SER A 220 33.86 -13.11 16.79
CA SER A 220 33.83 -11.80 16.12
C SER A 220 32.53 -11.67 15.30
N PRO A 221 31.42 -11.27 15.93
CA PRO A 221 30.12 -11.24 15.29
C PRO A 221 30.01 -10.02 14.38
N SER A 222 29.99 -10.27 13.08
CA SER A 222 29.89 -9.25 12.04
C SER A 222 28.61 -9.44 11.23
N PHE A 223 27.52 -8.83 11.71
CA PHE A 223 26.17 -8.98 11.15
C PHE A 223 26.01 -8.40 9.74
N PHE A 224 26.92 -7.51 9.33
CA PHE A 224 26.94 -6.87 8.01
C PHE A 224 28.27 -7.07 7.26
N GLY A 225 29.13 -7.98 7.75
CA GLY A 225 30.47 -8.19 7.19
C GLY A 225 30.52 -9.04 5.94
N SER A 226 29.50 -9.88 5.70
CA SER A 226 29.38 -10.69 4.48
C SER A 226 27.98 -10.57 3.86
N PRO A 227 27.84 -10.78 2.54
CA PRO A 227 26.55 -10.69 1.86
C PRO A 227 25.48 -11.65 2.40
N GLU A 228 25.85 -12.85 2.82
CA GLU A 228 24.92 -13.87 3.35
C GLU A 228 24.37 -13.45 4.71
N ILE A 229 25.26 -13.06 5.62
CA ILE A 229 24.90 -12.67 6.99
C ILE A 229 24.15 -11.33 6.96
N ALA A 230 24.55 -10.39 6.11
CA ALA A 230 23.86 -9.11 5.94
C ALA A 230 22.42 -9.32 5.46
N ARG A 231 22.20 -10.17 4.45
CA ARG A 231 20.86 -10.50 3.96
C ARG A 231 20.00 -11.14 5.04
N ALA A 232 20.52 -12.15 5.73
CA ALA A 232 19.80 -12.81 6.82
C ALA A 232 19.47 -11.83 7.96
N THR A 233 20.41 -10.98 8.34
CA THR A 233 20.22 -9.97 9.40
C THR A 233 19.12 -8.98 9.02
N ILE A 234 19.15 -8.45 7.80
CA ILE A 234 18.12 -7.51 7.30
C ILE A 234 16.74 -8.18 7.30
N MET A 235 16.66 -9.44 6.82
CA MET A 235 15.39 -10.20 6.82
C MET A 235 14.87 -10.47 8.23
N ILE A 236 15.74 -10.80 9.19
CA ILE A 236 15.32 -11.01 10.59
C ILE A 236 14.77 -9.72 11.20
N MET A 237 15.41 -8.58 10.91
CA MET A 237 14.93 -7.28 11.39
C MET A 237 13.59 -6.88 10.77
N ASP A 238 13.42 -7.17 9.49
CA ASP A 238 12.15 -6.96 8.77
C ASP A 238 11.04 -7.87 9.34
N ALA A 239 11.30 -9.17 9.42
CA ALA A 239 10.42 -10.17 10.01
C ALA A 239 9.96 -9.76 11.42
N TRP A 240 10.88 -9.35 12.28
CA TRP A 240 10.53 -8.90 13.64
C TRP A 240 9.58 -7.70 13.63
N THR A 241 9.68 -6.83 12.63
CA THR A 241 8.83 -5.62 12.48
C THR A 241 7.47 -5.95 11.84
N PHE A 242 7.42 -6.88 10.88
CA PHE A 242 6.22 -7.15 10.05
C PHE A 242 5.45 -8.43 10.38
N ILE A 243 6.05 -9.42 11.04
CA ILE A 243 5.32 -10.56 11.64
C ILE A 243 4.10 -10.10 12.45
N PRO A 244 4.17 -9.02 13.27
CA PRO A 244 3.02 -8.57 14.04
C PRO A 244 1.84 -8.10 13.18
N PHE A 245 2.12 -7.50 12.01
CA PHE A 245 1.09 -7.08 11.05
C PHE A 245 0.41 -8.30 10.42
N MET A 246 1.18 -9.28 9.95
CA MET A 246 0.61 -10.53 9.43
C MET A 246 -0.19 -11.26 10.52
N MET A 247 0.35 -11.34 11.73
CA MET A 247 -0.28 -12.01 12.87
C MET A 247 -1.65 -11.40 13.21
N ILE A 248 -1.79 -10.07 13.24
CA ILE A 248 -3.09 -9.44 13.57
C ILE A 248 -4.12 -9.65 12.46
N MET A 249 -3.70 -9.61 11.19
CA MET A 249 -4.57 -9.90 10.05
C MET A 249 -5.07 -11.35 10.08
N ILE A 250 -4.16 -12.30 10.29
CA ILE A 250 -4.50 -13.74 10.41
C ILE A 250 -5.38 -13.97 11.65
N LEU A 251 -5.09 -13.34 12.78
CA LEU A 251 -5.89 -13.46 14.00
C LEU A 251 -7.32 -12.95 13.81
N ALA A 252 -7.51 -11.84 13.06
CA ALA A 252 -8.83 -11.33 12.73
C ALA A 252 -9.61 -12.32 11.84
N GLY A 253 -8.95 -12.91 10.84
CA GLY A 253 -9.56 -13.96 10.02
C GLY A 253 -9.93 -15.21 10.84
N LEU A 254 -9.04 -15.67 11.73
CA LEU A 254 -9.31 -16.81 12.61
C LEU A 254 -10.52 -16.58 13.52
N GLN A 255 -10.73 -15.34 13.97
CA GLN A 255 -11.87 -14.96 14.80
C GLN A 255 -13.18 -14.81 14.02
N ALA A 256 -13.11 -14.64 12.69
CA ALA A 256 -14.28 -14.57 11.82
C ALA A 256 -14.82 -15.96 11.45
N ILE A 257 -14.05 -17.04 11.66
CA ILE A 257 -14.51 -18.41 11.41
C ILE A 257 -15.62 -18.77 12.42
N PRO A 258 -16.82 -19.19 11.97
CA PRO A 258 -17.90 -19.61 12.85
C PRO A 258 -17.48 -20.76 13.76
N ARG A 259 -17.73 -20.63 15.07
CA ARG A 259 -17.35 -21.62 16.08
C ARG A 259 -18.04 -22.98 15.87
N GLU A 260 -19.25 -22.96 15.31
CA GLU A 260 -20.07 -24.13 15.01
C GLU A 260 -19.34 -25.15 14.12
N LEU A 261 -18.49 -24.71 13.19
CA LEU A 261 -17.70 -25.59 12.33
C LEU A 261 -16.69 -26.42 13.14
N HIS A 262 -16.08 -25.80 14.16
CA HIS A 262 -15.12 -26.49 15.03
C HIS A 262 -15.79 -27.43 16.02
N GLU A 263 -17.00 -27.09 16.48
CA GLU A 263 -17.81 -27.91 17.38
C GLU A 263 -18.38 -29.13 16.65
N ALA A 264 -18.91 -28.96 15.43
CA ALA A 264 -19.38 -30.06 14.60
C ALA A 264 -18.25 -31.08 14.33
N ALA A 265 -17.06 -30.60 13.96
CA ALA A 265 -15.91 -31.47 13.74
C ALA A 265 -15.44 -32.19 15.01
N GLU A 266 -15.68 -31.63 16.20
CA GLU A 266 -15.36 -32.28 17.47
C GLU A 266 -16.35 -33.40 17.80
N VAL A 267 -17.63 -33.20 17.51
CA VAL A 267 -18.69 -34.23 17.62
C VAL A 267 -18.41 -35.40 16.67
N ASP A 268 -17.92 -35.11 15.46
CA ASP A 268 -17.53 -36.12 14.47
C ASP A 268 -16.19 -36.83 14.78
N GLY A 269 -15.58 -36.57 15.95
CA GLY A 269 -14.33 -37.20 16.38
C GLY A 269 -13.07 -36.69 15.65
N GLY A 270 -13.15 -35.51 15.03
CA GLY A 270 -12.04 -34.86 14.34
C GLY A 270 -10.93 -34.42 15.30
N SER A 271 -9.71 -34.94 15.11
CA SER A 271 -8.53 -34.52 15.87
C SER A 271 -8.17 -33.04 15.59
N ALA A 272 -7.42 -32.39 16.49
CA ALA A 272 -6.98 -31.00 16.29
C ALA A 272 -6.17 -30.81 15.00
N TRP A 273 -5.35 -31.79 14.63
CA TRP A 273 -4.59 -31.77 13.38
C TRP A 273 -5.51 -31.83 12.15
N ARG A 274 -6.54 -32.68 12.20
CA ARG A 274 -7.54 -32.79 11.15
C ARG A 274 -8.35 -31.49 11.01
N ARG A 275 -8.81 -30.93 12.12
CA ARG A 275 -9.52 -29.64 12.15
C ARG A 275 -8.69 -28.50 11.58
N PHE A 276 -7.38 -28.48 11.85
CA PHE A 276 -6.49 -27.48 11.29
C PHE A 276 -6.43 -27.56 9.75
N TRP A 277 -6.17 -28.74 9.18
CA TRP A 277 -5.99 -28.90 7.74
C TRP A 277 -7.29 -28.93 6.94
N GLU A 278 -8.40 -29.37 7.52
CA GLU A 278 -9.69 -29.50 6.82
C GLU A 278 -10.58 -28.26 7.00
N ILE A 279 -10.39 -27.47 8.06
CA ILE A 279 -11.27 -26.32 8.38
C ILE A 279 -10.45 -25.04 8.50
N THR A 280 -9.54 -24.95 9.47
CA THR A 280 -8.87 -23.69 9.78
C THR A 280 -8.03 -23.17 8.61
N PHE A 281 -7.08 -23.97 8.12
CA PHE A 281 -6.17 -23.53 7.06
C PHE A 281 -6.91 -23.25 5.73
N PRO A 282 -7.82 -24.12 5.23
CA PRO A 282 -8.57 -23.84 4.01
C PRO A 282 -9.46 -22.59 4.08
N LEU A 283 -10.15 -22.37 5.21
CA LEU A 283 -10.99 -21.18 5.37
C LEU A 283 -10.18 -19.90 5.56
N MET A 284 -8.92 -20.01 5.99
CA MET A 284 -8.00 -18.89 6.08
C MET A 284 -7.36 -18.50 4.75
N LEU A 285 -7.29 -19.40 3.75
CA LEU A 285 -6.63 -19.13 2.46
C LEU A 285 -7.02 -17.77 1.85
N PRO A 286 -8.31 -17.39 1.71
CA PRO A 286 -8.68 -16.11 1.10
C PRO A 286 -8.20 -14.88 1.85
N VAL A 287 -7.86 -15.03 3.14
CA VAL A 287 -7.39 -13.96 4.03
C VAL A 287 -5.86 -13.98 4.15
N SER A 288 -5.23 -15.13 3.98
CA SER A 288 -3.86 -15.37 4.44
C SER A 288 -2.84 -15.66 3.33
N ILE A 289 -3.26 -16.08 2.12
CA ILE A 289 -2.41 -16.39 0.96
C ILE A 289 -3.02 -15.77 -0.30
#